data_AF-A0A3N5ZVB2-F1
#
_entry.id   AF-A0A3N5ZVB2-F1
#
_cell.length_a   1.000
_cell.length_b   1.000
_cell.length_c   1.000
_cell.angle_alpha   90.00
_cell.angle_beta   90.00
_cell.angle_gamma   90.00
#
_symmetry.space_group_name_H-M   'P 1'
#
loop_
_entity.id
_entity.type
_entity.pdbx_description
1 polymer ?
#
loop_
_entity_poly.entity_id
_entity_poly.type
_entity_poly.pdbx_seq_one_letter_code
_entity_poly.pdbx_strand_id
1 'polypeptide(L)'
;MTYDETNQENPYWLTEFFCSAEFSGRSVYFFSSNFTGNRTITKGILRALLTLSQEGHDIKRAHFVEAGRYLNISGGAMILDMLEEDEIKEMVEARIRKVFQFEKQLISQ
;
A
#
# COMPACT_ATOMS: atom_id res chain seq x y z
N MET A 1 -5.39 8.83 9.29
CA MET A 1 -5.22 7.70 8.33
C MET A 1 -3.75 7.33 8.18
N THR A 2 -2.87 8.23 7.74
CA THR A 2 -1.47 7.92 7.41
C THR A 2 -0.43 8.31 8.46
N TYR A 3 -0.81 9.03 9.51
CA TYR A 3 0.06 9.33 10.65
C TYR A 3 0.59 8.02 11.27
N ASP A 4 1.82 8.04 11.77
CA ASP A 4 2.44 6.89 12.40
C ASP A 4 2.95 7.23 13.80
N GLU A 5 2.25 6.75 14.83
CA GLU A 5 2.57 7.01 16.24
C GLU A 5 3.93 6.45 16.65
N THR A 6 4.39 5.40 15.97
CA THR A 6 5.63 4.70 16.31
C THR A 6 6.88 5.35 15.74
N ASN A 7 6.74 6.18 14.70
CA ASN A 7 7.86 6.88 14.08
C ASN A 7 7.95 8.33 14.57
N GLN A 8 8.74 8.55 15.63
CA GLN A 8 8.88 9.88 16.25
C GLN A 8 9.67 10.87 15.40
N GLU A 9 10.56 10.39 14.53
CA GLU A 9 11.40 11.24 13.68
C GLU A 9 10.61 11.83 12.52
N ASN A 10 9.84 11.00 11.82
CA ASN A 10 8.94 11.44 10.76
C ASN A 10 7.62 10.65 10.84
N PRO A 11 6.62 11.13 11.60
CA PRO A 11 5.34 10.44 11.71
C PRO A 11 4.46 10.60 10.47
N TYR A 12 4.85 11.43 9.48
CA TYR A 12 4.09 11.69 8.25
C TYR A 12 4.65 11.00 7.01
N TRP A 13 5.67 10.14 7.15
CA TRP A 13 6.36 9.45 6.07
C TRP A 13 5.44 8.79 5.02
N LEU A 14 4.33 8.17 5.45
CA LEU A 14 3.34 7.58 4.53
C LEU A 14 2.55 8.64 3.76
N THR A 15 2.27 9.78 4.39
CA THR A 15 1.62 10.94 3.74
C THR A 15 2.54 11.53 2.68
N GLU A 16 3.82 11.69 3.01
CA GLU A 16 4.83 12.18 2.09
C GLU A 16 4.97 11.27 0.88
N PHE A 17 5.07 9.95 1.09
CA PHE A 17 5.07 8.97 0.00
C PHE A 17 3.83 9.09 -0.89
N PHE A 18 2.64 9.15 -0.29
CA PHE A 18 1.39 9.26 -1.03
C PHE A 18 1.36 10.52 -1.92
N CYS A 19 1.83 11.65 -1.39
CA CYS A 19 1.86 12.95 -2.08
C CYS A 19 3.03 13.14 -3.06
N SER A 20 4.08 12.31 -2.98
CA SER A 20 5.34 12.51 -3.72
C SER A 20 5.23 12.44 -5.24
N ALA A 21 4.23 11.74 -5.80
CA ALA A 21 4.07 11.60 -7.25
C ALA A 21 2.59 11.42 -7.65
N GLU A 22 2.19 12.04 -8.76
CA GLU A 22 0.84 11.98 -9.35
C GLU A 22 -0.33 12.01 -8.33
N PHE A 23 -0.28 12.97 -7.40
CA PHE A 23 -1.26 13.06 -6.31
C PHE A 23 -2.71 13.08 -6.80
N SER A 24 -3.02 13.78 -7.91
CA SER A 24 -4.38 13.84 -8.46
C SER A 24 -4.92 12.47 -8.89
N GLY A 25 -4.11 11.67 -9.59
CA GLY A 25 -4.49 10.34 -10.05
C GLY A 25 -4.58 9.31 -8.92
N ARG A 26 -3.67 9.40 -7.94
CA ARG A 26 -3.64 8.53 -6.76
C ARG A 26 -4.80 8.85 -5.82
N SER A 27 -5.03 10.12 -5.50
CA SER A 27 -6.06 10.59 -4.56
C SER A 27 -7.48 10.22 -4.99
N VAL A 28 -7.83 10.40 -6.26
CA VAL A 28 -9.19 10.06 -6.75
C VAL A 28 -9.50 8.59 -6.53
N TYR A 29 -8.62 7.69 -6.94
CA TYR A 29 -8.87 6.26 -6.77
C TYR A 29 -8.82 5.85 -5.31
N PHE A 30 -7.80 6.32 -4.59
CA PHE A 30 -7.57 5.98 -3.19
C PHE A 30 -8.79 6.36 -2.35
N PHE A 31 -9.20 7.62 -2.35
CA PHE A 31 -10.33 8.09 -1.53
C PHE A 31 -11.70 7.61 -2.01
N SER A 32 -11.83 7.11 -3.24
CA SER A 32 -13.06 6.48 -3.73
C SER A 32 -13.22 5.02 -3.28
N SER A 33 -12.20 4.44 -2.65
CA SER A 33 -12.19 3.02 -2.28
C SER A 33 -12.66 2.79 -0.84
N ASN A 34 -13.45 1.73 -0.61
CA ASN A 34 -14.00 1.43 0.72
C ASN A 34 -12.92 1.17 1.79
N PHE A 35 -11.74 0.69 1.39
CA PHE A 35 -10.66 0.39 2.34
C PHE A 35 -10.04 1.64 2.98
N THR A 36 -10.18 2.84 2.40
CA THR A 36 -9.59 4.05 3.01
C THR A 36 -10.25 4.47 4.32
N GLY A 37 -11.41 3.90 4.64
CA GLY A 37 -12.04 4.06 5.96
C GLY A 37 -11.33 3.28 7.07
N ASN A 38 -10.58 2.22 6.72
CA ASN A 38 -9.83 1.42 7.69
C ASN A 38 -8.35 1.83 7.68
N ARG A 39 -7.88 2.31 8.84
CA ARG A 39 -6.51 2.79 9.00
C ARG A 39 -5.47 1.68 8.81
N THR A 40 -5.71 0.51 9.40
CA THR A 40 -4.81 -0.66 9.32
C THR A 40 -4.64 -1.09 7.87
N ILE A 41 -5.75 -1.23 7.14
CA ILE A 41 -5.71 -1.61 5.72
C ILE A 41 -5.00 -0.53 4.89
N THR A 42 -5.30 0.74 5.14
CA THR A 42 -4.68 1.86 4.44
C THR A 42 -3.17 1.89 4.65
N LYS A 43 -2.69 1.80 5.90
CA LYS A 43 -1.26 1.81 6.21
C LYS A 43 -0.59 0.58 5.61
N GLY A 44 -1.19 -0.60 5.68
CA GLY A 44 -0.68 -1.82 5.03
C GLY A 44 -0.47 -1.67 3.53
N ILE A 45 -1.46 -1.13 2.79
CA ILE A 45 -1.32 -0.86 1.35
C ILE A 45 -0.18 0.12 1.08
N LEU A 46 -0.15 1.26 1.78
CA LEU A 46 0.87 2.28 1.53
C LEU A 46 2.27 1.79 1.88
N ARG A 47 2.42 0.97 2.93
CA ARG A 47 3.69 0.33 3.30
C ARG A 47 4.16 -0.66 2.24
N ALA A 48 3.27 -1.47 1.69
CA ALA A 48 3.61 -2.38 0.60
C ALA A 48 4.12 -1.60 -0.62
N LEU A 49 3.40 -0.56 -1.03
CA LEU A 49 3.78 0.26 -2.18
C LEU A 49 5.07 1.06 -1.92
N LEU A 50 5.28 1.60 -0.71
CA LEU A 50 6.55 2.26 -0.39
C LEU A 50 7.72 1.27 -0.40
N THR A 51 7.55 0.07 0.14
CA THR A 51 8.60 -0.97 0.13
C THR A 51 9.04 -1.26 -1.30
N LEU A 52 8.10 -1.45 -2.21
CA LEU A 52 8.39 -1.66 -3.63
C LEU A 52 9.05 -0.42 -4.28
N SER A 53 8.64 0.78 -3.88
CA SER A 53 9.28 2.03 -4.33
C SER A 53 10.73 2.14 -3.86
N GLN A 54 11.01 1.74 -2.62
CA GLN A 54 12.36 1.75 -2.03
C GLN A 54 13.27 0.70 -2.67
N GLU A 55 12.70 -0.40 -3.17
CA GLU A 55 13.38 -1.37 -4.04
C GLU A 55 13.57 -0.88 -5.49
N GLY A 56 13.28 0.38 -5.79
CA GLY A 56 13.50 0.99 -7.10
C GLY A 56 12.41 0.75 -8.13
N HIS A 57 11.26 0.17 -7.75
CA HIS A 57 10.12 0.02 -8.66
C HIS A 57 9.31 1.31 -8.77
N ASP A 58 8.98 1.72 -10.00
CA ASP A 58 8.19 2.94 -10.24
C ASP A 58 6.70 2.73 -9.92
N ILE A 59 6.24 3.29 -8.79
CA ILE A 59 4.87 3.11 -8.31
C ILE A 59 3.89 4.09 -8.98
N LYS A 60 3.16 3.59 -9.96
CA LYS A 60 2.07 4.28 -10.67
C LYS A 60 0.69 4.02 -10.09
N ARG A 61 -0.31 4.79 -10.54
CA ARG A 61 -1.75 4.61 -10.23
C ARG A 61 -2.23 3.16 -10.39
N ALA A 62 -1.73 2.42 -11.38
CA ALA A 62 -2.13 1.04 -11.63
C ALA A 62 -1.92 0.11 -10.42
N HIS A 63 -0.86 0.34 -9.63
CA HIS A 63 -0.57 -0.49 -8.45
C HIS A 63 -1.56 -0.21 -7.32
N PHE A 64 -1.95 1.05 -7.11
CA PHE A 64 -3.02 1.40 -6.16
C PHE A 64 -4.35 0.76 -6.58
N VAL A 65 -4.67 0.80 -7.87
CA VAL A 65 -5.88 0.17 -8.43
C VAL A 65 -5.90 -1.34 -8.21
N GLU A 66 -4.77 -2.00 -8.45
CA GLU A 66 -4.68 -3.44 -8.27
C GLU A 66 -4.72 -3.84 -6.79
N ALA A 67 -4.06 -3.09 -5.90
CA ALA A 67 -4.13 -3.32 -4.45
C ALA A 67 -5.58 -3.24 -3.94
N GLY A 68 -6.30 -2.19 -4.32
CA GLY A 68 -7.71 -2.01 -3.95
C GLY A 68 -8.62 -3.10 -4.51
N ARG A 69 -8.46 -3.44 -5.80
CA ARG A 69 -9.20 -4.55 -6.44
C ARG A 69 -8.96 -5.87 -5.72
N TYR A 70 -7.70 -6.18 -5.42
CA TYR A 70 -7.33 -7.45 -4.78
C TYR A 70 -7.92 -7.58 -3.38
N LEU A 71 -7.86 -6.52 -2.56
CA LEU A 71 -8.47 -6.53 -1.23
C LEU A 71 -9.99 -6.63 -1.31
N ASN A 72 -10.65 -5.92 -2.23
CA ASN A 72 -12.10 -6.05 -2.41
C ASN A 72 -12.53 -7.49 -2.77
N ILE A 73 -11.76 -8.18 -3.61
CA ILE A 73 -12.01 -9.61 -3.93
C ILE A 73 -11.78 -10.47 -2.69
N SER A 74 -10.67 -10.23 -1.99
CA SER A 74 -10.28 -11.05 -0.85
C SER A 74 -11.23 -10.84 0.34
N GLY A 75 -11.80 -9.65 0.52
CA GLY A 75 -12.85 -9.36 1.49
C GLY A 75 -14.14 -10.16 1.31
N GLY A 76 -14.34 -10.79 0.15
CA GLY A 76 -15.42 -11.76 -0.07
C GLY A 76 -15.12 -13.15 0.52
N ALA A 77 -13.86 -13.46 0.83
CA ALA A 77 -13.41 -14.75 1.35
C ALA A 77 -12.88 -14.68 2.80
N MET A 78 -12.54 -13.48 3.30
CA MET A 78 -12.03 -13.26 4.65
C MET A 78 -12.50 -11.91 5.21
N ILE A 79 -12.51 -11.79 6.54
CA ILE A 79 -12.83 -10.54 7.23
C ILE A 79 -11.55 -9.70 7.33
N LEU A 80 -11.36 -8.76 6.40
CA LEU A 80 -10.16 -7.93 6.32
C LEU A 80 -9.88 -7.12 7.60
N ASP A 81 -10.92 -6.75 8.34
CA ASP A 81 -10.79 -5.92 9.54
C ASP A 81 -10.15 -6.67 10.72
N MET A 82 -9.98 -7.99 10.63
CA MET A 82 -9.26 -8.79 11.64
C MET A 82 -7.76 -8.93 11.34
N LEU A 83 -7.30 -8.44 10.19
CA LEU A 83 -5.90 -8.54 9.78
C LEU A 83 -5.08 -7.38 10.35
N GLU A 84 -3.87 -7.71 10.76
CA GLU A 84 -2.87 -6.73 11.18
C GLU A 84 -2.28 -5.99 9.98
N GLU A 85 -1.67 -4.83 10.25
CA GLU A 85 -1.09 -3.96 9.21
C GLU A 85 -0.04 -4.68 8.37
N ASP A 86 0.80 -5.50 9.00
CA ASP A 86 1.86 -6.27 8.33
C ASP A 86 1.28 -7.40 7.47
N GLU A 87 0.19 -8.05 7.89
CA GLU A 87 -0.49 -9.07 7.08
C GLU A 87 -1.04 -8.45 5.80
N ILE A 88 -1.72 -7.29 5.90
CA ILE A 88 -2.20 -6.56 4.72
C ILE A 88 -1.02 -6.16 3.82
N LYS A 89 0.08 -5.67 4.40
CA LYS A 89 1.27 -5.29 3.65
C LYS A 89 1.81 -6.48 2.83
N GLU A 90 2.04 -7.62 3.46
CA GLU A 90 2.59 -8.81 2.80
C GLU A 90 1.68 -9.31 1.68
N MET A 91 0.36 -9.34 1.91
CA MET A 91 -0.62 -9.74 0.93
C MET A 91 -0.62 -8.83 -0.31
N VAL A 92 -0.62 -7.52 -0.09
CA VAL A 92 -0.60 -6.52 -1.17
C VAL A 92 0.73 -6.59 -1.92
N GLU A 93 1.86 -6.67 -1.22
CA GLU A 93 3.18 -6.76 -1.83
C GLU A 93 3.29 -8.01 -2.73
N ALA A 94 2.89 -9.18 -2.22
CA ALA A 94 2.88 -10.42 -2.98
C ALA A 94 2.00 -10.33 -4.23
N ARG A 95 0.83 -9.69 -4.12
CA ARG A 95 -0.06 -9.46 -5.26
C ARG A 95 0.57 -8.57 -6.32
N ILE A 96 1.11 -7.42 -5.92
CA ILE A 96 1.70 -6.45 -6.87
C ILE A 96 2.90 -7.09 -7.56
N ARG A 97 3.79 -7.75 -6.83
CA ARG A 97 4.92 -8.48 -7.43
C ARG A 97 4.47 -9.49 -8.47
N LYS A 98 3.44 -10.28 -8.15
CA LYS A 98 2.91 -11.30 -9.07
C LYS A 98 2.31 -10.69 -10.34
N VAL A 99 1.52 -9.62 -10.22
CA VAL A 99 0.79 -9.02 -11.36
C VAL A 99 1.71 -8.18 -12.25
N PHE A 100 2.63 -7.45 -11.65
CA PHE A 100 3.51 -6.51 -12.36
C PHE A 100 4.93 -7.05 -12.58
N GLN A 101 5.18 -8.31 -12.19
CA GLN A 101 6.46 -9.01 -12.38
C GLN A 101 7.63 -8.28 -11.71
N PHE A 102 7.41 -7.71 -10.52
CA PHE A 102 8.48 -7.06 -9.76
C PHE A 102 9.37 -8.12 -9.12
N GLU A 103 10.65 -8.12 -9.50
CA GLU A 103 11.66 -8.97 -8.88
C GLU A 103 12.02 -8.42 -7.48
N LYS A 104 12.32 -9.34 -6.54
CA LYS A 104 12.92 -8.95 -5.27
C LYS A 104 14.35 -8.51 -5.52
N GLN A 105 14.64 -7.22 -5.30
CA GLN A 105 16.02 -6.78 -5.24
C GLN A 105 16.62 -7.23 -3.91
N LEU A 106 17.56 -8.18 -3.94
CA LEU A 106 18.41 -8.48 -2.81
C LEU A 106 19.35 -7.30 -2.61
N ILE A 107 18.99 -6.38 -1.72
CA ILE A 107 19.89 -5.31 -1.30
C ILE A 107 21.10 -6.00 -0.66
N SER A 108 22.23 -5.93 -1.35
CA SER A 108 23.53 -6.35 -0.83
C SER A 108 23.88 -5.39 0.29
N GLN A 109 24.05 -5.91 1.51
CA GLN A 109 24.45 -5.15 2.70
C GLN A 109 25.81 -4.49 2.50
#